data_AF-A0A1Y6BI07-F1
#
_entry.id   AF-A0A1Y6BI07-F1
#
_cell.length_a   1.000
_cell.length_b   1.000
_cell.length_c   1.000
_cell.angle_alpha   90.00
_cell.angle_beta   90.00
_cell.angle_gamma   90.00
#
_symmetry.space_group_name_H-M   'P 1'
#
loop_
_entity.id
_entity.type
_entity.pdbx_description
1 polymer ?
#
loop_
_entity_poly.entity_id
_entity_poly.type
_entity_poly.pdbx_seq_one_letter_code
_entity_poly.pdbx_strand_id
1 'polypeptide(L)'
;MLRGTGKGGKSLVGAVKVHYSKTRPLNEESAGYVSAIVQQYCTETMPDDGEAYAPYCFVIDLGSMRVYPGVKSTVQRMKDVEAECRNIAGLWPTIKENE
;
A
#
# COMPACT_ATOMS: atom_id res chain seq x y z
N MET A 1 -10.14 -7.67 -3.05
CA MET A 1 -10.33 -7.41 -1.61
C MET A 1 -10.25 -8.75 -0.89
N LEU A 2 -9.53 -8.79 0.23
CA LEU A 2 -9.35 -9.98 1.08
C LEU A 2 -10.09 -9.74 2.39
N ARG A 3 -10.74 -10.77 2.91
CA ARG A 3 -11.48 -10.75 4.18
C ARG A 3 -11.16 -12.00 4.97
N GLY A 4 -11.15 -11.89 6.28
CA GLY A 4 -10.96 -13.03 7.17
C GLY A 4 -11.36 -12.71 8.60
N THR A 5 -11.19 -13.70 9.48
CA THR A 5 -11.49 -13.58 10.89
C THR A 5 -10.23 -13.81 11.69
N GLY A 6 -9.85 -12.81 12.49
CA GLY A 6 -8.72 -12.85 13.41
C GLY A 6 -9.05 -13.56 14.73
N LYS A 7 -8.08 -13.56 15.64
CA LYS A 7 -8.27 -14.07 17.00
C LYS A 7 -9.41 -13.31 17.69
N GLY A 8 -10.27 -14.05 18.40
CA GLY A 8 -11.40 -13.46 19.11
C GLY A 8 -12.54 -12.98 18.21
N GLY A 9 -12.63 -13.44 16.96
CA GLY A 9 -13.75 -13.12 16.08
C GLY A 9 -13.66 -11.77 15.38
N LYS A 10 -12.53 -11.06 15.48
CA LYS A 10 -12.34 -9.76 14.82
C LYS A 10 -12.36 -9.90 13.30
N SER A 11 -13.15 -9.09 12.61
CA SER A 11 -13.10 -8.99 11.15
C SER A 11 -11.77 -8.36 10.71
N LEU A 12 -11.12 -8.97 9.73
CA LEU A 12 -9.88 -8.51 9.13
C LEU A 12 -10.09 -8.23 7.65
N VAL A 13 -9.48 -7.16 7.15
CA VAL A 13 -9.54 -6.76 5.73
C VAL A 13 -8.15 -6.53 5.16
N GLY A 14 -8.07 -6.61 3.83
CA GLY A 14 -6.90 -6.17 3.09
C GLY A 14 -7.15 -6.15 1.58
N ALA A 15 -6.13 -5.81 0.83
CA ALA A 15 -6.18 -5.77 -0.62
C ALA A 15 -4.83 -6.16 -1.23
N VAL A 16 -4.87 -6.50 -2.51
CA VAL A 16 -3.68 -6.87 -3.26
C VAL A 16 -3.47 -5.83 -4.36
N LYS A 17 -2.29 -5.22 -4.40
CA LYS A 17 -1.89 -4.44 -5.57
C LYS A 17 -1.21 -5.38 -6.57
N VAL A 18 -1.74 -5.39 -7.79
CA VAL A 18 -1.09 -6.07 -8.91
C VAL A 18 -0.26 -5.04 -9.68
N HIS A 19 1.03 -5.30 -9.81
CA HIS A 19 1.99 -4.49 -10.56
C HIS A 19 2.40 -5.24 -11.84
N TYR A 20 2.33 -4.56 -12.98
CA TYR A 20 2.64 -5.11 -14.29
C TYR A 20 3.95 -4.51 -14.81
N SER A 21 5.08 -4.88 -14.20
CA SER A 21 6.38 -4.38 -14.65
C SER A 21 6.72 -4.87 -16.06
N LYS A 22 7.07 -3.97 -16.99
CA LYS A 22 7.71 -4.34 -18.27
C LYS A 22 9.24 -4.35 -18.18
N THR A 23 9.83 -3.29 -17.63
CA THR A 23 11.29 -3.09 -17.61
C THR A 23 11.85 -2.81 -16.22
N ARG A 24 11.01 -2.46 -15.25
CA ARG A 24 11.40 -2.14 -13.87
C ARG A 24 10.59 -2.99 -12.89
N PRO A 25 11.05 -4.19 -12.55
CA PRO A 25 10.42 -4.98 -11.50
C PRO A 25 10.55 -4.26 -10.16
N LEU A 26 9.63 -4.55 -9.24
CA LEU A 26 9.74 -4.04 -7.87
C LEU A 26 10.93 -4.69 -7.17
N ASN A 27 11.42 -4.00 -6.14
CA ASN A 27 12.30 -4.55 -5.12
C ASN A 27 11.60 -4.51 -3.75
N GLU A 28 12.24 -5.05 -2.70
CA GLU A 28 11.65 -5.09 -1.35
C GLU A 28 11.26 -3.69 -0.81
N GLU A 29 12.07 -2.68 -1.11
CA GLU A 29 11.83 -1.32 -0.65
C GLU A 29 10.59 -0.70 -1.32
N SER A 30 10.56 -0.67 -2.65
CA SER A 30 9.44 -0.13 -3.43
C SER A 30 8.15 -0.91 -3.20
N ALA A 31 8.22 -2.25 -3.14
CA ALA A 31 7.06 -3.07 -2.77
C ALA A 31 6.60 -2.81 -1.32
N GLY A 32 7.55 -2.50 -0.43
CA GLY A 32 7.25 -2.07 0.94
C GLY A 32 6.43 -0.78 1.00
N TYR A 33 6.76 0.23 0.18
CA TYR A 33 5.95 1.45 0.08
C TYR A 33 4.55 1.16 -0.48
N VAL A 34 4.48 0.37 -1.56
CA VAL A 34 3.19 0.03 -2.18
C VAL A 34 2.28 -0.74 -1.22
N SER A 35 2.82 -1.74 -0.49
CA SER A 35 2.03 -2.47 0.50
C SER A 35 1.59 -1.60 1.69
N ALA A 36 2.42 -0.64 2.12
CA ALA A 36 2.03 0.34 3.14
C ALA A 36 0.84 1.21 2.67
N ILE A 37 0.89 1.69 1.42
CA ILE A 37 -0.22 2.46 0.83
C ILE A 37 -1.49 1.60 0.73
N VAL A 38 -1.37 0.33 0.34
CA VAL A 38 -2.50 -0.60 0.29
C VAL A 38 -3.12 -0.81 1.67
N GLN A 39 -2.29 -0.92 2.71
CA GLN A 39 -2.78 -1.03 4.08
C GLN A 39 -3.49 0.25 4.54
N GLN A 40 -2.90 1.43 4.27
CA GLN A 40 -3.51 2.72 4.58
C GLN A 40 -4.86 2.90 3.87
N TYR A 41 -4.92 2.54 2.58
CA TYR A 41 -6.14 2.55 1.80
C TYR A 41 -7.24 1.68 2.44
N CYS A 42 -6.91 0.47 2.91
CA CYS A 42 -7.90 -0.38 3.57
C CYS A 42 -8.36 0.23 4.91
N THR A 43 -7.45 0.81 5.69
CA THR A 43 -7.78 1.50 6.95
C THR A 43 -8.76 2.66 6.73
N GLU A 44 -8.56 3.45 5.67
CA GLU A 44 -9.36 4.64 5.39
C GLU A 44 -10.70 4.34 4.71
N THR A 45 -10.73 3.34 3.83
CA THR A 45 -11.90 3.09 2.97
C THR A 45 -12.77 1.93 3.42
N MET A 46 -12.30 1.11 4.36
CA MET A 46 -13.01 -0.09 4.84
C MET A 46 -13.12 -0.16 6.39
N PRO A 47 -13.32 0.96 7.12
CA PRO A 47 -13.31 0.92 8.58
C PRO A 47 -14.42 0.04 9.18
N ASP A 48 -15.57 -0.04 8.50
CA ASP A 48 -16.73 -0.83 8.94
C ASP A 48 -16.60 -2.33 8.61
N ASP A 49 -15.68 -2.69 7.72
CA ASP A 49 -15.50 -4.05 7.24
C ASP A 49 -14.51 -4.86 8.10
N GLY A 50 -13.58 -4.19 8.78
CA GLY A 50 -12.62 -4.82 9.69
C GLY A 50 -11.29 -4.08 9.82
N GLU A 51 -10.40 -4.64 10.65
CA GLU A 51 -9.06 -4.11 10.87
C GLU A 51 -8.15 -4.45 9.67
N ALA A 52 -7.44 -3.45 9.14
CA ALA A 52 -6.49 -3.65 8.05
C ALA A 52 -5.32 -4.53 8.48
N TYR A 53 -5.26 -5.75 7.94
CA TYR A 53 -4.31 -6.77 8.35
C TYR A 53 -3.13 -6.83 7.38
N ALA A 54 -1.93 -6.50 7.85
CA ALA A 54 -0.73 -6.40 6.99
C ALA A 54 -0.49 -7.62 6.08
N PRO A 55 -0.61 -8.89 6.54
CA PRO A 55 -0.49 -10.05 5.65
C PRO A 55 -1.52 -10.13 4.52
N TYR A 56 -2.64 -9.39 4.60
CA TYR A 56 -3.63 -9.25 3.53
C TYR A 56 -3.40 -8.01 2.65
N CYS A 57 -2.39 -7.20 2.95
CA CYS A 57 -2.05 -5.97 2.23
C CYS A 57 -0.71 -6.14 1.51
N PHE A 58 -0.70 -6.93 0.44
CA PHE A 58 0.54 -7.34 -0.23
C PHE A 58 0.53 -6.98 -1.72
N VAL A 59 1.69 -7.11 -2.36
CA VAL A 59 1.89 -6.73 -3.77
C VAL A 59 2.32 -7.95 -4.57
N ILE A 60 1.70 -8.14 -5.72
CA ILE A 60 2.15 -9.12 -6.70
C ILE A 60 2.76 -8.35 -7.86
N ASP A 61 4.05 -8.56 -8.11
CA ASP A 61 4.71 -8.08 -9.31
C ASP A 61 4.70 -9.18 -10.37
N LEU A 62 3.82 -9.05 -11.36
CA LEU A 62 3.62 -10.08 -12.37
C LEU A 62 4.79 -10.20 -13.33
N GLY A 63 5.49 -9.10 -13.62
CA GLY A 63 6.62 -9.15 -14.56
C GLY A 63 7.83 -9.88 -13.98
N SER A 64 8.01 -9.89 -12.66
CA SER A 64 9.02 -10.69 -11.97
C SER A 64 8.46 -11.99 -11.36
N MET A 65 7.16 -12.25 -11.52
CA MET A 65 6.41 -13.36 -10.91
C MET A 65 6.65 -13.49 -9.38
N ARG A 66 6.75 -12.35 -8.69
CA ARG A 66 7.08 -12.30 -7.26
C ARG A 66 5.95 -11.73 -6.41
N VAL A 67 5.76 -12.33 -5.25
CA VAL A 67 4.85 -11.84 -4.20
C VAL A 67 5.70 -11.17 -3.12
N TYR A 68 5.38 -9.91 -2.83
CA TYR A 68 6.00 -9.14 -1.77
C TYR A 68 5.01 -9.02 -0.60
N PRO A 69 5.32 -9.58 0.58
CA PRO A 69 4.41 -9.56 1.72
C PRO A 69 4.18 -8.13 2.22
N GLY A 70 3.02 -7.92 2.86
CA GLY A 70 2.71 -6.64 3.46
C GLY A 70 3.63 -6.28 4.62
N VAL A 71 4.02 -5.01 4.69
CA VAL A 71 4.87 -4.49 5.76
C VAL A 71 4.10 -4.38 7.07
N LYS A 72 4.79 -4.60 8.20
CA LYS A 72 4.18 -4.48 9.54
C LYS A 72 4.00 -3.03 10.01
N SER A 73 4.86 -2.12 9.55
CA SER A 73 4.87 -0.72 9.98
C SER A 73 4.81 0.20 8.77
N THR A 74 3.78 1.04 8.76
CA THR A 74 3.47 1.98 7.67
C THR A 74 3.87 3.41 8.00
N VAL A 75 3.98 3.77 9.28
CA VAL A 75 4.12 5.18 9.72
C VAL A 75 5.26 5.91 9.01
N GLN A 76 6.49 5.37 9.04
CA GLN A 76 7.62 6.03 8.39
C GLN A 76 7.44 6.06 6.86
N ARG A 77 6.96 4.96 6.27
CA ARG A 77 6.75 4.86 4.82
C ARG A 77 5.72 5.86 4.32
N MET A 78 4.64 6.09 5.07
CA MET A 78 3.64 7.08 4.71
C MET A 78 4.18 8.51 4.84
N LYS A 79 5.03 8.80 5.83
CA LYS A 79 5.73 10.09 5.92
C LYS A 79 6.63 10.33 4.71
N ASP A 80 7.38 9.31 4.29
CA ASP A 80 8.26 9.39 3.13
C ASP A 80 7.44 9.57 1.84
N VAL A 81 6.34 8.83 1.68
CA VAL A 81 5.40 9.00 0.56
C VAL A 81 4.86 10.43 0.50
N GLU A 82 4.43 10.99 1.63
CA GLU A 82 3.93 12.35 1.71
C GLU A 82 5.01 13.39 1.36
N ALA A 83 6.24 13.19 1.83
CA ALA A 83 7.38 14.04 1.50
C ALA A 83 7.69 14.02 -0.01
N GLU A 84 7.69 12.84 -0.63
CA GLU A 84 7.91 12.71 -2.08
C GLU A 84 6.74 13.25 -2.90
N CYS A 85 5.50 13.12 -2.43
CA CYS A 85 4.36 13.77 -3.06
C CYS A 85 4.51 15.30 -3.09
N ARG A 86 4.94 15.92 -1.98
CA ARG A 86 5.25 17.37 -1.94
C ARG A 86 6.40 17.73 -2.89
N ASN A 87 7.45 16.93 -2.93
CA ASN A 87 8.57 17.13 -3.83
C ASN A 87 8.13 17.10 -5.30
N ILE A 88 7.34 16.08 -5.69
CA ILE A 88 6.76 15.97 -7.04
C ILE A 88 5.87 17.17 -7.36
N ALA A 89 4.99 17.59 -6.44
CA ALA A 89 4.13 18.74 -6.65
C ALA A 89 4.93 20.03 -6.86
N GLY A 90 5.99 20.27 -6.07
CA GLY A 90 6.87 21.43 -6.23
C GLY A 90 7.64 21.47 -7.55
N LEU A 91 7.94 20.30 -8.13
CA LEU A 91 8.62 20.20 -9.44
C LEU A 91 7.66 20.30 -10.63
N TRP A 92 6.35 20.11 -10.43
CA TRP A 92 5.38 20.01 -11.52
C TRP A 92 4.49 21.25 -11.58
N PRO A 93 4.73 22.19 -12.52
CA PRO A 93 4.05 23.49 -12.53
C PRO A 93 2.52 23.43 -12.76
N THR A 94 1.99 22.27 -13.17
CA THR A 94 0.56 22.05 -13.40
C THR A 94 -0.16 21.38 -12.23
N ILE A 95 0.56 20.87 -11.22
CA ILE A 95 -0.04 20.28 -10.02
C ILE A 95 -0.18 21.40 -9.00
N LYS A 96 -1.37 21.99 -8.89
CA LYS A 96 -1.70 22.91 -7.79
C LYS A 96 -2.22 22.08 -6.62
N GLU A 97 -1.68 22.27 -5.43
CA GLU A 97 -2.33 21.80 -4.21
C GLU A 97 -3.70 22.50 -4.14
N ASN A 98 -4.78 21.72 -4.06
CA ASN A 98 -6.09 22.30 -3.82
C ASN A 98 -6.11 22.77 -2.35
N GLU A 99 -6.22 24.08 -2.15
CA GLU A 99 -6.47 24.72 -0.84
C GLU A 99 -7.84 24.31 -0.25
#